data_AF-A0A6M1SEH5-F1
#
_entry.id   AF-A0A6M1SEH5-F1
#
_cell.length_a   1.000
_cell.length_b   1.000
_cell.length_c   1.000
_cell.angle_alpha   90.00
_cell.angle_beta   90.00
_cell.angle_gamma   90.00
#
_symmetry.space_group_name_H-M   'P 1'
#
loop_
_entity.id
_entity.type
_entity.pdbx_description
1 polymer ?
#
loop_
_entity_poly.entity_id
_entity_poly.type
_entity_poly.pdbx_seq_one_letter_code
_entity_poly.pdbx_strand_id
1 'polypeptide(L)'
;MAGRENDGTPVAATRMQMGTEVNYGAQTRQMIESLAQGDNFTLGLNSEVRGFERNDDDTWQVRIADLASGDEFTVDARFVFIGAGGAALPLLQETGIPEVEGYGGFPVGGQFLYTTNPDVVSQHLVKVYGKAGEGSPPMSVPHLDIRYLDGEPALFFGPFATFSSKFLKEGSWTDLFGSMTLNNTWPMMQVGVDNFDLVRYLVSQVMMSEEDRFEALQDFYPEANPDDWSLWTAGQRVQIIRDDEEQGGVLQFGTEIISSADGSMSALLGASPGASTAPSIMLNLLGRVFPEQVASEEWQSTLTAIVPSYGQKLAENPELLRDVRAYTAQTLQLDEPMNLQAGDAVEASDVEEAADEAEQEAEPADEAEAQDSEQEEEVTQA
;
A
#
# COMPACT_ATOMS: atom_id res chain seq x y z
N MET A 1 26.14 19.62 -1.52
CA MET A 1 25.43 18.93 -0.42
C MET A 1 26.44 18.72 0.70
N ALA A 2 26.04 18.76 1.98
CA ALA A 2 26.95 18.42 3.07
C ALA A 2 27.52 17.00 2.88
N GLY A 3 28.78 16.78 3.25
CA GLY A 3 29.44 15.48 3.11
C GLY A 3 29.78 14.99 1.69
N ARG A 4 29.38 15.67 0.61
CA ARG A 4 29.72 15.27 -0.77
C ARG A 4 30.73 16.20 -1.42
N GLU A 5 31.67 15.62 -2.18
CA GLU A 5 32.61 16.40 -2.99
C GLU A 5 31.87 17.24 -4.03
N ASN A 6 32.31 18.49 -4.19
CA ASN A 6 31.77 19.38 -5.22
C ASN A 6 32.62 19.26 -6.49
N ASP A 7 32.46 18.13 -7.18
CA ASP A 7 33.18 17.78 -8.40
C ASP A 7 32.57 18.37 -9.68
N GLY A 8 31.45 19.11 -9.55
CA GLY A 8 30.72 19.71 -10.66
C GLY A 8 29.68 18.80 -11.30
N THR A 9 29.42 17.61 -10.75
CA THR A 9 28.34 16.73 -11.19
C THR A 9 26.98 17.44 -11.04
N PRO A 10 26.18 17.56 -12.12
CA PRO A 10 24.84 18.15 -12.04
C PRO A 10 23.92 17.35 -11.12
N VAL A 11 23.06 18.04 -10.37
CA VAL A 11 22.04 17.43 -9.51
C VAL A 11 20.69 18.03 -9.86
N ALA A 12 19.68 17.16 -10.01
CA ALA A 12 18.28 17.54 -10.13
C ALA A 12 17.51 17.11 -8.88
N ALA A 13 16.58 17.95 -8.43
CA ALA A 13 15.68 17.63 -7.34
C ALA A 13 14.35 18.38 -7.50
N THR A 14 13.25 17.69 -7.22
CA THR A 14 11.92 18.29 -7.14
C THR A 14 11.55 18.51 -5.68
N ARG A 15 11.01 19.68 -5.34
CA ARG A 15 10.59 20.01 -3.97
C ARG A 15 9.11 20.33 -3.93
N MET A 16 8.39 19.64 -3.05
CA MET A 16 6.97 19.88 -2.76
C MET A 16 6.81 20.38 -1.33
N GLN A 17 6.34 21.63 -1.16
CA GLN A 17 6.18 22.25 0.17
C GLN A 17 4.83 21.96 0.83
N MET A 18 3.82 21.55 0.05
CA MET A 18 2.44 21.32 0.53
C MET A 18 2.28 20.05 1.39
N GLY A 19 3.33 19.24 1.52
CA GLY A 19 3.27 17.98 2.27
C GLY A 19 3.16 18.22 3.77
N THR A 20 2.27 17.48 4.43
CA THR A 20 2.19 17.39 5.88
C THR A 20 2.25 15.93 6.32
N GLU A 21 2.69 15.70 7.54
CA GLU A 21 2.74 14.36 8.13
C GLU A 21 1.40 14.02 8.80
N VAL A 22 1.01 12.74 8.74
CA VAL A 22 -0.21 12.25 9.39
C VAL A 22 0.16 11.10 10.32
N ASN A 23 -0.08 11.29 11.61
CA ASN A 23 -0.02 10.21 12.59
C ASN A 23 -1.29 9.35 12.49
N TYR A 24 -1.22 8.27 11.72
CA TYR A 24 -2.34 7.34 11.53
C TYR A 24 -2.79 6.67 12.82
N GLY A 25 -1.89 6.39 13.77
CA GLY A 25 -2.27 5.83 15.06
C GLY A 25 -3.18 6.78 15.84
N ALA A 26 -2.86 8.08 15.83
CA ALA A 26 -3.71 9.11 16.42
C ALA A 26 -5.03 9.28 15.64
N GLN A 27 -4.97 9.30 14.30
CA GLN A 27 -6.15 9.42 13.45
C GLN A 27 -7.15 8.27 13.68
N THR A 28 -6.67 7.02 13.65
CA THR A 28 -7.51 5.83 13.89
C THR A 28 -8.17 5.87 15.26
N ARG A 29 -7.44 6.22 16.32
CA ARG A 29 -8.02 6.34 17.67
C ARG A 29 -9.11 7.42 17.73
N GLN A 30 -8.85 8.60 17.17
CA GLN A 30 -9.84 9.68 17.12
C GLN A 30 -11.09 9.31 16.33
N MET A 31 -10.94 8.61 15.19
CA MET A 31 -12.08 8.13 14.40
C MET A 31 -12.92 7.12 15.20
N ILE A 32 -12.27 6.14 15.84
CA ILE A 32 -12.97 5.13 16.67
C ILE A 32 -13.64 5.78 17.88
N GLU A 33 -12.96 6.71 18.56
CA GLU A 33 -13.52 7.46 19.69
C GLU A 33 -14.74 8.29 19.28
N SER A 34 -14.72 8.89 18.09
CA SER A 34 -15.88 9.59 17.53
C SER A 34 -17.04 8.62 17.24
N LEU A 35 -16.76 7.44 16.67
CA LEU A 35 -17.80 6.43 16.43
C LEU A 35 -18.40 5.90 17.73
N ALA A 36 -17.56 5.69 18.75
CA ALA A 36 -17.95 5.22 20.07
C ALA A 36 -18.87 6.18 20.85
N GLN A 37 -19.03 7.43 20.39
CA GLN A 37 -20.01 8.36 20.96
C GLN A 37 -21.44 8.09 20.47
N GLY A 38 -21.62 7.32 19.40
CA GLY A 38 -22.93 6.99 18.85
C GLY A 38 -23.54 5.74 19.47
N ASP A 39 -24.86 5.74 19.70
CA ASP A 39 -25.60 4.59 20.25
C ASP A 39 -25.63 3.36 19.33
N ASN A 40 -25.28 3.53 18.04
CA ASN A 40 -25.33 2.49 17.01
C ASN A 40 -23.96 1.87 16.71
N PHE A 41 -22.97 2.06 17.60
CA PHE A 41 -21.63 1.52 17.44
C PHE A 41 -21.20 0.76 18.70
N THR A 42 -20.52 -0.37 18.51
CA THR A 42 -19.93 -1.15 19.60
C THR A 42 -18.52 -1.53 19.22
N LEU A 43 -17.58 -1.25 20.11
CA LEU A 43 -16.17 -1.59 19.94
C LEU A 43 -15.82 -2.84 20.76
N GLY A 44 -15.38 -3.90 20.10
CA GLY A 44 -14.75 -5.07 20.72
C GLY A 44 -13.23 -4.97 20.60
N LEU A 45 -12.52 -4.93 21.73
CA LEU A 45 -11.05 -5.02 21.79
C LEU A 45 -10.67 -6.30 22.52
N ASN A 46 -9.46 -6.82 22.27
CA ASN A 46 -9.05 -8.15 22.72
C ASN A 46 -10.02 -9.23 22.25
N SER A 47 -10.59 -9.05 21.06
CA SER A 47 -11.55 -9.96 20.45
C SER A 47 -10.99 -10.42 19.11
N GLU A 48 -10.89 -11.72 18.91
CA GLU A 48 -10.35 -12.33 17.70
C GLU A 48 -11.45 -13.08 16.96
N VAL A 49 -11.67 -12.74 15.69
CA VAL A 49 -12.59 -13.48 14.82
C VAL A 49 -11.92 -14.78 14.41
N ARG A 50 -12.61 -15.91 14.61
CA ARG A 50 -12.07 -17.26 14.39
C ARG A 50 -12.84 -18.09 13.37
N GLY A 51 -13.99 -17.61 12.91
CA GLY A 51 -14.77 -18.35 11.94
C GLY A 51 -16.02 -17.63 11.52
N PHE A 52 -16.55 -18.09 10.39
CA PHE A 52 -17.76 -17.60 9.77
C PHE A 52 -18.64 -18.80 9.41
N GLU A 53 -19.93 -18.67 9.65
CA GLU A 53 -20.92 -19.64 9.21
C GLU A 53 -22.10 -18.88 8.59
N ARG A 54 -22.73 -19.46 7.57
CA ARG A 54 -23.96 -18.89 6.99
C ARG A 54 -25.16 -19.41 7.75
N ASN A 55 -26.01 -18.49 8.22
CA ASN A 55 -27.28 -18.81 8.86
C ASN A 55 -28.34 -19.21 7.80
N ASP A 56 -29.42 -19.86 8.24
CA ASP A 56 -30.54 -20.27 7.38
C ASP A 56 -31.28 -19.09 6.71
N ASP A 57 -31.16 -17.89 7.26
CA ASP A 57 -31.76 -16.64 6.75
C ASP A 57 -30.80 -15.83 5.87
N ASP A 58 -29.73 -16.46 5.39
CA ASP A 58 -28.67 -15.86 4.60
C ASP A 58 -27.91 -14.75 5.32
N THR A 59 -27.98 -14.64 6.65
CA THR A 59 -27.05 -13.78 7.43
C THR A 59 -25.76 -14.53 7.78
N TRP A 60 -24.76 -13.81 8.29
CA TRP A 60 -23.49 -14.36 8.74
C TRP A 60 -23.47 -14.51 10.25
N GLN A 61 -23.12 -15.70 10.73
CA GLN A 61 -22.70 -15.90 12.12
C GLN A 61 -21.18 -15.75 12.19
N VAL A 62 -20.71 -14.80 12.99
CA VAL A 62 -19.29 -14.53 13.22
C VAL A 62 -18.90 -15.09 14.58
N ARG A 63 -17.93 -16.00 14.62
CA ARG A 63 -17.39 -16.58 15.85
C ARG A 63 -16.22 -15.77 16.35
N ILE A 64 -16.28 -15.35 17.61
CA ILE A 64 -15.34 -14.43 18.23
C ILE A 64 -14.82 -15.04 19.54
N ALA A 65 -13.52 -15.00 19.74
CA ALA A 65 -12.86 -15.35 20.99
C ALA A 65 -12.43 -14.11 21.76
N ASP A 66 -12.76 -14.04 23.05
CA ASP A 66 -12.17 -13.09 23.98
C ASP A 66 -10.74 -13.56 24.32
N LEU A 67 -9.74 -12.73 24.03
CA LEU A 67 -8.33 -13.08 24.23
C LEU A 67 -7.89 -13.02 25.70
N ALA A 68 -8.66 -12.36 26.57
CA ALA A 68 -8.34 -12.27 27.99
C ALA A 68 -8.89 -13.48 28.77
N SER A 69 -10.11 -13.94 28.47
CA SER A 69 -10.72 -15.10 29.14
C SER A 69 -10.55 -16.41 28.38
N GLY A 70 -10.42 -16.35 27.04
CA GLY A 70 -10.44 -17.50 26.15
C GLY A 70 -11.84 -18.00 25.80
N ASP A 71 -12.90 -17.34 26.30
CA ASP A 71 -14.28 -17.71 25.99
C ASP A 71 -14.65 -17.35 24.55
N GLU A 72 -15.53 -18.14 23.94
CA GLU A 72 -16.04 -17.89 22.59
C GLU A 72 -17.52 -17.50 22.62
N PHE A 73 -17.89 -16.57 21.75
CA PHE A 73 -19.26 -16.14 21.52
C PHE A 73 -19.50 -15.88 20.03
N THR A 74 -20.76 -15.69 19.66
CA THR A 74 -21.15 -15.44 18.27
C THR A 74 -21.94 -14.15 18.14
N VAL A 75 -21.84 -13.52 16.96
CA VAL A 75 -22.62 -12.35 16.56
C VAL A 75 -23.19 -12.60 15.18
N ASP A 76 -24.50 -12.37 15.01
CA ASP A 76 -25.14 -12.42 13.70
C ASP A 76 -25.05 -11.05 13.00
N ALA A 77 -24.68 -11.07 11.72
CA ALA A 77 -24.47 -9.88 10.91
C ALA A 77 -25.09 -10.05 9.52
N ARG A 78 -25.81 -9.02 9.06
CA ARG A 78 -26.34 -8.98 7.67
C ARG A 78 -25.25 -8.66 6.65
N PHE A 79 -24.21 -7.95 7.09
CA PHE A 79 -23.07 -7.56 6.27
C PHE A 79 -21.79 -7.68 7.09
N VAL A 80 -20.73 -8.22 6.48
CA VAL A 80 -19.40 -8.34 7.09
C VAL A 80 -18.37 -7.63 6.22
N PHE A 81 -17.62 -6.70 6.83
CA PHE A 81 -16.44 -6.08 6.22
C PHE A 81 -15.17 -6.57 6.91
N ILE A 82 -14.28 -7.21 6.14
CA ILE A 82 -13.00 -7.74 6.61
C ILE A 82 -11.88 -6.73 6.28
N GLY A 83 -11.64 -5.81 7.22
CA GLY A 83 -10.53 -4.85 7.19
C GLY A 83 -9.32 -5.31 8.03
N ALA A 84 -8.99 -6.60 8.01
CA ALA A 84 -8.07 -7.22 8.98
C ALA A 84 -6.57 -7.16 8.61
N GLY A 85 -6.19 -6.27 7.69
CA GLY A 85 -4.81 -6.17 7.20
C GLY A 85 -4.32 -7.50 6.66
N GLY A 86 -3.15 -7.96 7.10
CA GLY A 86 -2.60 -9.25 6.65
C GLY A 86 -3.52 -10.44 6.92
N ALA A 87 -4.34 -10.42 7.97
CA ALA A 87 -5.27 -11.51 8.28
C ALA A 87 -6.52 -11.53 7.39
N ALA A 88 -6.69 -10.57 6.47
CA ALA A 88 -7.87 -10.52 5.62
C ALA A 88 -7.99 -11.74 4.70
N LEU A 89 -6.89 -12.22 4.12
CA LEU A 89 -6.90 -13.41 3.24
C LEU A 89 -7.36 -14.69 3.97
N PRO A 90 -6.74 -15.12 5.09
CA PRO A 90 -7.18 -16.32 5.79
C PRO A 90 -8.62 -16.19 6.31
N LEU A 91 -9.02 -15.02 6.84
CA LEU A 91 -10.41 -14.80 7.26
C LEU A 91 -11.38 -14.92 6.09
N LEU A 92 -11.02 -14.43 4.91
CA LEU A 92 -11.85 -14.54 3.72
C LEU A 92 -11.93 -15.99 3.23
N GLN A 93 -10.83 -16.74 3.27
CA GLN A 93 -10.80 -18.18 2.94
C GLN A 93 -11.72 -19.00 3.88
N GLU A 94 -11.75 -18.67 5.17
CA GLU A 94 -12.66 -19.30 6.15
C GLU A 94 -14.15 -19.08 5.85
N THR A 95 -14.49 -18.07 5.04
CA THR A 95 -15.90 -17.79 4.70
C THR A 95 -16.43 -18.74 3.63
N GLY A 96 -15.54 -19.37 2.86
CA GLY A 96 -15.90 -20.30 1.79
C GLY A 96 -16.60 -19.67 0.58
N ILE A 97 -16.59 -18.35 0.44
CA ILE A 97 -17.14 -17.70 -0.76
C ILE A 97 -16.28 -18.04 -1.98
N PRO A 98 -16.87 -18.23 -3.17
CA PRO A 98 -16.10 -18.60 -4.37
C PRO A 98 -15.15 -17.48 -4.83
N GLU A 99 -15.42 -16.22 -4.50
CA GLU A 99 -14.64 -15.07 -4.98
C GLU A 99 -13.21 -14.97 -4.39
N VAL A 100 -12.89 -15.75 -3.35
CA VAL A 100 -11.52 -15.86 -2.81
C VAL A 100 -10.74 -17.02 -3.42
N GLU A 101 -11.38 -17.89 -4.21
CA GLU A 101 -10.67 -18.95 -4.93
C GLU A 101 -9.63 -18.35 -5.88
N GLY A 102 -8.44 -18.97 -5.93
CA GLY A 102 -7.33 -18.47 -6.74
C GLY A 102 -6.53 -17.32 -6.10
N TYR A 103 -6.96 -16.79 -4.95
CA TYR A 103 -6.16 -15.82 -4.21
C TYR A 103 -5.16 -16.50 -3.27
N GLY A 104 -3.89 -16.14 -3.45
CA GLY A 104 -2.79 -16.44 -2.55
C GLY A 104 -2.21 -15.16 -1.96
N GLY A 105 -1.33 -15.32 -0.98
CA GLY A 105 -0.61 -14.19 -0.42
C GLY A 105 0.70 -14.64 0.20
N PHE A 106 1.72 -13.77 0.12
CA PHE A 106 2.93 -13.95 0.89
C PHE A 106 3.25 -12.69 1.69
N PRO A 107 3.69 -12.84 2.94
CA PRO A 107 4.05 -11.75 3.81
C PRO A 107 5.41 -11.16 3.43
N VAL A 108 5.47 -9.84 3.40
CA VAL A 108 6.68 -9.04 3.23
C VAL A 108 6.74 -8.05 4.38
N GLY A 109 7.81 -8.12 5.17
CA GLY A 109 8.06 -7.19 6.26
C GLY A 109 8.95 -6.04 5.81
N GLY A 110 8.97 -4.97 6.61
CA GLY A 110 9.89 -3.85 6.42
C GLY A 110 10.70 -3.58 7.69
N GLN A 111 11.95 -3.17 7.50
CA GLN A 111 12.80 -2.61 8.54
C GLN A 111 13.29 -1.22 8.15
N PHE A 112 13.56 -0.39 9.14
CA PHE A 112 14.08 0.95 8.95
C PHE A 112 15.23 1.19 9.92
N LEU A 113 16.25 1.92 9.49
CA LEU A 113 17.15 2.59 10.41
C LEU A 113 16.43 3.81 10.99
N TYR A 114 16.55 4.00 12.30
CA TYR A 114 15.81 4.99 13.06
C TYR A 114 16.71 5.74 14.03
N THR A 115 16.53 7.06 14.12
CA THR A 115 17.17 7.90 15.13
C THR A 115 16.24 8.98 15.68
N THR A 116 16.43 9.29 16.95
CA THR A 116 15.86 10.44 17.67
C THR A 116 16.93 11.41 18.18
N ASN A 117 18.18 11.24 17.75
CA ASN A 117 19.25 12.15 18.17
C ASN A 117 18.90 13.58 17.70
N PRO A 118 18.67 14.54 18.63
CA PRO A 118 18.20 15.87 18.27
C PRO A 118 19.18 16.64 17.38
N ASP A 119 20.48 16.37 17.49
CA ASP A 119 21.51 17.00 16.68
C ASP A 119 21.45 16.53 15.22
N VAL A 120 20.99 15.30 14.97
CA VAL A 120 20.78 14.73 13.63
C VAL A 120 19.40 15.13 13.10
N VAL A 121 18.34 14.93 13.89
CA VAL A 121 16.96 15.17 13.46
C VAL A 121 16.71 16.64 13.09
N SER A 122 17.30 17.59 13.84
CA SER A 122 17.14 19.02 13.56
C SER A 122 17.74 19.48 12.22
N GLN A 123 18.62 18.68 11.62
CA GLN A 123 19.22 18.97 10.30
C GLN A 123 18.35 18.47 9.13
N HIS A 124 17.37 17.59 9.38
CA HIS A 124 16.56 16.93 8.37
C HIS A 124 15.07 17.13 8.63
N LEU A 125 14.52 18.26 8.17
CA LEU A 125 13.11 18.63 8.38
C LEU A 125 12.19 18.31 7.20
N VAL A 126 12.61 17.40 6.32
CA VAL A 126 11.90 17.04 5.08
C VAL A 126 11.92 15.53 4.86
N LYS A 127 11.01 15.04 4.01
CA LYS A 127 11.09 13.69 3.44
C LYS A 127 11.89 13.74 2.14
N VAL A 128 12.85 12.83 1.98
CA VAL A 128 13.77 12.79 0.84
C VAL A 128 13.69 11.42 0.20
N TYR A 129 13.28 11.40 -1.06
CA TYR A 129 13.25 10.21 -1.91
C TYR A 129 14.43 10.27 -2.88
N GLY A 130 15.19 9.18 -2.98
CA GLY A 130 16.25 9.04 -3.97
C GLY A 130 15.72 8.43 -5.27
N LYS A 131 16.55 8.47 -6.31
CA LYS A 131 16.29 7.70 -7.54
C LYS A 131 16.44 6.21 -7.21
N ALA A 132 15.59 5.37 -7.80
CA ALA A 132 15.77 3.93 -7.75
C ALA A 132 17.15 3.54 -8.29
N GLY A 133 17.84 2.65 -7.58
CA GLY A 133 19.03 2.02 -8.13
C GLY A 133 18.66 1.16 -9.34
N GLU A 134 19.60 0.96 -10.25
CA GLU A 134 19.43 0.11 -11.43
C GLU A 134 18.97 -1.30 -11.02
N GLY A 135 17.88 -1.81 -11.63
CA GLY A 135 17.26 -3.10 -11.29
C GLY A 135 16.46 -3.13 -9.98
N SER A 136 16.27 -2.00 -9.28
CA SER A 136 15.37 -1.93 -8.13
C SER A 136 13.91 -1.85 -8.58
N PRO A 137 12.98 -2.62 -7.98
CA PRO A 137 11.57 -2.47 -8.28
C PRO A 137 11.10 -1.03 -7.99
N PRO A 138 10.23 -0.43 -8.83
CA PRO A 138 9.87 0.99 -8.77
C PRO A 138 9.29 1.44 -7.42
N MET A 139 8.83 0.50 -6.58
CA MET A 139 8.21 0.77 -5.28
C MET A 139 9.13 0.55 -4.06
N SER A 140 10.40 0.16 -4.24
CA SER A 140 11.25 -0.35 -3.14
C SER A 140 12.45 0.54 -2.78
N VAL A 141 12.50 1.79 -3.25
CA VAL A 141 13.67 2.65 -3.04
C VAL A 141 13.71 3.16 -1.60
N PRO A 142 14.84 3.00 -0.89
CA PRO A 142 15.01 3.61 0.42
C PRO A 142 14.85 5.12 0.36
N HIS A 143 14.21 5.68 1.37
CA HIS A 143 13.96 7.10 1.53
C HIS A 143 14.26 7.52 2.97
N LEU A 144 14.66 8.78 3.15
CA LEU A 144 14.93 9.37 4.46
C LEU A 144 13.75 10.26 4.85
N ASP A 145 13.01 9.84 5.86
CA ASP A 145 11.77 10.47 6.29
C ASP A 145 11.90 11.08 7.68
N ILE A 146 11.56 12.35 7.82
CA ILE A 146 11.09 12.85 9.11
C ILE A 146 9.68 12.33 9.42
N ARG A 147 9.47 11.94 10.68
CA ARG A 147 8.20 11.50 11.27
C ARG A 147 8.04 12.11 12.66
N TYR A 148 6.80 12.23 13.12
CA TYR A 148 6.49 12.67 14.47
C TYR A 148 5.79 11.55 15.24
N LEU A 149 6.53 10.89 16.12
CA LEU A 149 6.03 9.81 16.96
C LEU A 149 5.57 10.40 18.29
N ASP A 150 4.25 10.46 18.50
CA ASP A 150 3.66 11.02 19.72
C ASP A 150 4.18 12.44 20.07
N GLY A 151 4.49 13.23 19.04
CA GLY A 151 5.01 14.60 19.16
C GLY A 151 6.55 14.70 19.17
N GLU A 152 7.27 13.59 19.27
CA GLU A 152 8.74 13.56 19.19
C GLU A 152 9.19 13.35 17.74
N PRO A 153 10.06 14.23 17.20
CA PRO A 153 10.54 14.10 15.84
C PRO A 153 11.58 12.97 15.75
N ALA A 154 11.49 12.18 14.68
CA ALA A 154 12.41 11.10 14.42
C ALA A 154 12.69 10.96 12.93
N LEU A 155 13.87 10.45 12.60
CA LEU A 155 14.22 10.10 11.23
C LEU A 155 14.14 8.59 11.02
N PHE A 156 13.62 8.22 9.86
CA PHE A 156 13.54 6.84 9.39
C PHE A 156 14.19 6.72 8.02
N PHE A 157 15.09 5.76 7.86
CA PHE A 157 15.69 5.41 6.58
C PHE A 157 15.37 3.97 6.20
N GLY A 158 14.88 3.75 4.99
CA GLY A 158 14.43 2.46 4.48
C GLY A 158 13.24 2.63 3.53
N PRO A 159 12.41 1.59 3.28
CA PRO A 159 12.44 0.30 3.95
C PRO A 159 13.54 -0.64 3.44
N PHE A 160 14.05 -1.50 4.31
CA PHE A 160 14.76 -2.72 3.97
C PHE A 160 13.78 -3.89 4.04
N ALA A 161 13.72 -4.71 3.00
CA ALA A 161 12.79 -5.83 2.99
C ALA A 161 13.20 -6.90 4.02
N THR A 162 12.21 -7.49 4.68
CA THR A 162 12.38 -8.63 5.57
C THR A 162 11.40 -9.73 5.23
N PHE A 163 11.75 -10.96 5.61
CA PHE A 163 10.88 -12.12 5.47
C PHE A 163 10.37 -12.59 6.83
N SER A 164 9.09 -12.94 6.88
CA SER A 164 8.41 -13.54 8.03
C SER A 164 7.38 -14.53 7.47
N SER A 165 7.01 -15.60 8.17
CA SER A 165 5.84 -16.40 7.76
C SER A 165 4.53 -15.92 8.40
N LYS A 166 4.60 -14.90 9.26
CA LYS A 166 3.45 -14.26 9.93
C LYS A 166 2.78 -13.22 9.05
N PHE A 167 1.46 -13.17 9.06
CA PHE A 167 0.67 -12.18 8.32
C PHE A 167 0.41 -10.92 9.16
N LEU A 168 0.43 -11.04 10.49
CA LEU A 168 0.32 -9.93 11.44
C LEU A 168 1.59 -9.77 12.30
N LYS A 169 1.81 -8.60 12.90
CA LYS A 169 2.94 -8.34 13.81
C LYS A 169 2.97 -9.35 14.97
N GLU A 170 1.80 -9.58 15.58
CA GLU A 170 1.60 -10.59 16.64
C GLU A 170 0.92 -11.87 16.09
N GLY A 171 1.09 -12.17 14.80
CA GLY A 171 0.49 -13.34 14.13
C GLY A 171 1.21 -14.67 14.37
N SER A 172 0.69 -15.75 13.77
CA SER A 172 1.25 -17.09 13.90
C SER A 172 2.31 -17.38 12.84
N TRP A 173 3.33 -18.17 13.21
CA TRP A 173 4.33 -18.67 12.26
C TRP A 173 3.74 -19.64 11.22
N THR A 174 2.52 -20.12 11.45
CA THR A 174 1.78 -20.97 10.52
C THR A 174 0.90 -20.20 9.54
N ASP A 175 0.81 -18.86 9.63
CA ASP A 175 -0.12 -18.06 8.80
C ASP A 175 0.09 -18.33 7.30
N LEU A 176 1.34 -18.26 6.82
CA LEU A 176 1.66 -18.54 5.42
C LEU A 176 1.21 -19.95 4.99
N PHE A 177 1.59 -20.97 5.74
CA PHE A 177 1.23 -22.36 5.41
C PHE A 177 -0.27 -22.63 5.50
N GLY A 178 -0.96 -21.98 6.45
CA GLY A 178 -2.42 -22.09 6.58
C GLY A 178 -3.17 -21.41 5.44
N SER A 179 -2.61 -20.34 4.87
CA SER A 179 -3.20 -19.63 3.73
C SER A 179 -3.02 -20.35 2.38
N MET A 180 -2.14 -21.36 2.33
CA MET A 180 -1.90 -22.15 1.12
C MET A 180 -3.01 -23.18 0.92
N THR A 181 -3.64 -23.12 -0.26
CA THR A 181 -4.67 -24.04 -0.73
C THR A 181 -4.20 -24.70 -2.02
N LEU A 182 -4.84 -25.82 -2.42
CA LEU A 182 -4.54 -26.45 -3.71
C LEU A 182 -4.77 -25.49 -4.89
N ASN A 183 -5.73 -24.58 -4.76
CA ASN A 183 -6.12 -23.64 -5.81
C ASN A 183 -5.17 -22.44 -5.92
N ASN A 184 -4.45 -22.06 -4.86
CA ASN A 184 -3.52 -20.92 -4.91
C ASN A 184 -2.04 -21.33 -4.90
N THR A 185 -1.70 -22.58 -4.57
CA THR A 185 -0.29 -23.03 -4.50
C THR A 185 0.38 -22.99 -5.87
N TRP A 186 -0.34 -23.36 -6.94
CA TRP A 186 0.20 -23.31 -8.31
C TRP A 186 0.42 -21.86 -8.78
N PRO A 187 -0.56 -20.94 -8.67
CA PRO A 187 -0.36 -19.51 -8.90
C PRO A 187 0.83 -18.93 -8.13
N MET A 188 0.99 -19.31 -6.85
CA MET A 188 2.12 -18.84 -6.04
C MET A 188 3.49 -19.27 -6.58
N MET A 189 3.60 -20.47 -7.13
CA MET A 189 4.85 -20.95 -7.74
C MET A 189 5.15 -20.24 -9.06
N GLN A 190 4.13 -20.00 -9.89
CA GLN A 190 4.29 -19.28 -11.16
C GLN A 190 4.82 -17.86 -10.94
N VAL A 191 4.21 -17.12 -10.00
CA VAL A 191 4.69 -15.79 -9.60
C VAL A 191 6.16 -15.79 -9.22
N GLY A 192 6.62 -16.80 -8.47
CA GLY A 192 8.03 -16.89 -8.06
C GLY A 192 9.00 -17.04 -9.23
N VAL A 193 8.56 -17.65 -10.33
CA VAL A 193 9.32 -17.77 -11.58
C VAL A 193 9.23 -16.50 -12.41
N ASP A 194 8.01 -15.98 -12.60
CA ASP A 194 7.73 -14.85 -13.49
C ASP A 194 8.23 -13.52 -12.91
N ASN A 195 8.44 -13.46 -11.59
CA ASN A 195 8.92 -12.27 -10.88
C ASN A 195 10.29 -12.50 -10.25
N PHE A 196 11.16 -13.23 -10.95
CA PHE A 196 12.46 -13.65 -10.45
C PHE A 196 13.32 -12.47 -9.95
N ASP A 197 13.30 -11.33 -10.64
CA ASP A 197 14.08 -10.15 -10.23
C ASP A 197 13.60 -9.55 -8.91
N LEU A 198 12.27 -9.46 -8.72
CA LEU A 198 11.69 -9.04 -7.44
C LEU A 198 12.05 -10.03 -6.33
N VAL A 199 11.94 -11.33 -6.57
CA VAL A 199 12.32 -12.36 -5.59
C VAL A 199 13.80 -12.26 -5.24
N ARG A 200 14.67 -12.13 -6.24
CA ARG A 200 16.11 -11.95 -6.08
C ARG A 200 16.43 -10.69 -5.28
N TYR A 201 15.75 -9.58 -5.56
CA TYR A 201 15.87 -8.34 -4.82
C TYR A 201 15.42 -8.51 -3.36
N LEU A 202 14.27 -9.11 -3.10
CA LEU A 202 13.80 -9.36 -1.73
C LEU A 202 14.76 -10.25 -0.95
N VAL A 203 15.32 -11.29 -1.58
CA VAL A 203 16.34 -12.15 -0.98
C VAL A 203 17.61 -11.36 -0.67
N SER A 204 18.08 -10.50 -1.58
CA SER A 204 19.28 -9.69 -1.34
C SER A 204 19.08 -8.74 -0.16
N GLN A 205 17.92 -8.09 -0.07
CA GLN A 205 17.55 -7.22 1.05
C GLN A 205 17.49 -7.97 2.39
N VAL A 206 16.93 -9.17 2.41
CA VAL A 206 16.88 -10.04 3.60
C VAL A 206 18.29 -10.45 4.05
N MET A 207 19.21 -10.63 3.11
CA MET A 207 20.60 -11.03 3.38
C MET A 207 21.50 -9.86 3.80
N MET A 208 21.04 -8.60 3.72
CA MET A 208 21.82 -7.43 4.15
C MET A 208 22.17 -7.50 5.63
N SER A 209 23.44 -7.26 5.93
CA SER A 209 23.94 -7.04 7.28
C SER A 209 23.54 -5.66 7.81
N GLU A 210 23.79 -5.41 9.10
CA GLU A 210 23.60 -4.08 9.68
C GLU A 210 24.54 -3.04 9.04
N GLU A 211 25.76 -3.45 8.68
CA GLU A 211 26.75 -2.62 7.98
C GLU A 211 26.24 -2.24 6.57
N ASP A 212 25.75 -3.20 5.78
CA ASP A 212 25.21 -2.93 4.44
C ASP A 212 24.02 -1.94 4.48
N ARG A 213 23.14 -2.08 5.47
CA ARG A 213 22.00 -1.16 5.65
C ARG A 213 22.47 0.24 6.00
N PHE A 214 23.51 0.34 6.80
CA PHE A 214 24.08 1.61 7.21
C PHE A 214 24.86 2.29 6.07
N GLU A 215 25.59 1.53 5.25
CA GLU A 215 26.23 2.04 4.03
C GLU A 215 25.19 2.65 3.07
N ALA A 216 24.04 1.99 2.89
CA ALA A 216 22.94 2.56 2.10
C ALA A 216 22.41 3.89 2.66
N LEU A 217 22.40 4.06 3.99
CA LEU A 217 22.09 5.36 4.61
C LEU A 217 23.19 6.38 4.31
N GLN A 218 24.47 5.98 4.37
CA GLN A 218 25.59 6.88 4.08
C GLN A 218 25.59 7.37 2.64
N ASP A 219 25.07 6.60 1.69
CA ASP A 219 24.84 7.08 0.33
C ASP A 219 23.90 8.29 0.30
N PHE A 220 22.87 8.33 1.17
CA PHE A 220 21.97 9.47 1.32
C PHE A 220 22.51 10.57 2.24
N TYR A 221 23.15 10.18 3.33
CA TYR A 221 23.66 11.03 4.40
C TYR A 221 25.10 10.64 4.74
N PRO A 222 26.10 11.14 3.99
CA PRO A 222 27.49 10.68 4.11
C PRO A 222 28.13 10.87 5.49
N GLU A 223 27.62 11.83 6.27
CA GLU A 223 28.12 12.13 7.62
C GLU A 223 27.38 11.34 8.71
N ALA A 224 26.50 10.40 8.34
CA ALA A 224 25.82 9.54 9.30
C ALA A 224 26.84 8.78 10.16
N ASN A 225 26.61 8.80 11.48
CA ASN A 225 27.38 8.06 12.47
C ASN A 225 26.58 6.83 12.94
N PRO A 226 27.11 5.60 12.85
CA PRO A 226 26.36 4.38 13.17
C PRO A 226 25.83 4.34 14.60
N ASP A 227 26.52 4.96 15.56
CA ASP A 227 26.11 4.97 16.97
C ASP A 227 24.81 5.75 17.22
N ASP A 228 24.38 6.59 16.27
CA ASP A 228 23.15 7.38 16.39
C ASP A 228 21.91 6.63 15.88
N TRP A 229 22.08 5.48 15.24
CA TRP A 229 21.00 4.78 14.53
C TRP A 229 20.72 3.40 15.13
N SER A 230 19.46 3.01 15.07
CA SER A 230 18.97 1.71 15.55
C SER A 230 17.99 1.11 14.56
N LEU A 231 17.82 -0.21 14.60
CA LEU A 231 16.92 -0.91 13.69
C LEU A 231 15.48 -0.92 14.26
N TRP A 232 14.53 -0.45 13.46
CA TRP A 232 13.11 -0.48 13.75
C TRP A 232 12.39 -1.47 12.84
N THR A 233 11.71 -2.46 13.44
CA THR A 233 10.89 -3.43 12.69
C THR A 233 9.47 -2.91 12.50
N ALA A 234 9.07 -2.74 11.23
CA ALA A 234 7.73 -2.30 10.86
C ALA A 234 6.72 -3.47 10.87
N GLY A 235 5.46 -3.14 10.55
CA GLY A 235 4.41 -4.15 10.36
C GLY A 235 4.68 -5.05 9.15
N GLN A 236 3.94 -6.16 9.09
CA GLN A 236 3.94 -7.07 7.95
C GLN A 236 2.90 -6.60 6.93
N ARG A 237 3.22 -6.72 5.64
CA ARG A 237 2.29 -6.52 4.52
C ARG A 237 2.09 -7.86 3.83
N VAL A 238 0.88 -8.16 3.37
CA VAL A 238 0.64 -9.36 2.56
C VAL A 238 0.56 -8.93 1.11
N GLN A 239 1.51 -9.41 0.31
CA GLN A 239 1.51 -9.25 -1.13
C GLN A 239 0.59 -10.31 -1.73
N ILE A 240 -0.41 -9.87 -2.50
CA ILE A 240 -1.46 -10.75 -3.02
C ILE A 240 -1.06 -11.29 -4.38
N ILE A 241 -1.44 -12.54 -4.59
CA ILE A 241 -1.30 -13.27 -5.84
C ILE A 241 -2.71 -13.65 -6.26
N ARG A 242 -3.06 -13.32 -7.51
CA ARG A 242 -4.33 -13.72 -8.12
C ARG A 242 -4.04 -14.73 -9.21
N ASP A 243 -4.86 -15.77 -9.30
CA ASP A 243 -4.90 -16.63 -10.46
C ASP A 243 -5.62 -15.93 -11.62
N ASP A 244 -4.93 -15.77 -12.74
CA ASP A 244 -5.43 -15.17 -13.96
C ASP A 244 -5.59 -16.26 -15.04
N GLU A 245 -6.71 -16.25 -15.75
CA GLU A 245 -7.04 -17.31 -16.72
C GLU A 245 -6.05 -17.41 -17.88
N GLU A 246 -5.41 -16.29 -18.26
CA GLU A 246 -4.47 -16.24 -19.39
C GLU A 246 -3.01 -16.31 -18.92
N GLN A 247 -2.69 -15.63 -17.83
CA GLN A 247 -1.31 -15.45 -17.36
C GLN A 247 -0.92 -16.42 -16.23
N GLY A 248 -1.87 -17.14 -15.65
CA GLY A 248 -1.65 -17.93 -14.43
C GLY A 248 -1.50 -17.02 -13.21
N GLY A 249 -0.64 -17.37 -12.26
CA GLY A 249 -0.42 -16.55 -11.08
C GLY A 249 0.19 -15.18 -11.38
N VAL A 250 -0.53 -14.10 -11.06
CA VAL A 250 -0.10 -12.71 -11.22
C VAL A 250 0.04 -12.01 -9.86
N LEU A 251 1.11 -11.23 -9.69
CA LEU A 251 1.29 -10.34 -8.55
C LEU A 251 0.35 -9.13 -8.62
N GLN A 252 -0.55 -9.02 -7.65
CA GLN A 252 -1.47 -7.90 -7.57
C GLN A 252 -0.83 -6.74 -6.79
N PHE A 253 -0.40 -5.70 -7.50
CA PHE A 253 0.08 -4.48 -6.85
C PHE A 253 -1.09 -3.62 -6.37
N GLY A 254 -1.01 -3.10 -5.14
CA GLY A 254 -2.05 -2.26 -4.54
C GLY A 254 -3.04 -3.02 -3.67
N THR A 255 -4.21 -2.41 -3.47
CA THR A 255 -5.29 -2.97 -2.64
C THR A 255 -6.39 -3.51 -3.54
N GLU A 256 -6.74 -4.77 -3.36
CA GLU A 256 -7.84 -5.43 -4.06
C GLU A 256 -9.10 -5.43 -3.21
N ILE A 257 -10.24 -5.14 -3.83
CA ILE A 257 -11.55 -5.22 -3.19
C ILE A 257 -12.22 -6.52 -3.62
N ILE A 258 -12.41 -7.43 -2.68
CA ILE A 258 -13.22 -8.64 -2.89
C ILE A 258 -14.58 -8.42 -2.25
N SER A 259 -15.64 -8.77 -2.96
CA SER A 259 -17.01 -8.75 -2.47
C SER A 259 -17.75 -10.00 -2.93
N SER A 260 -18.57 -10.59 -2.06
CA SER A 260 -19.44 -11.70 -2.43
C SER A 260 -20.48 -11.25 -3.47
N ALA A 261 -20.92 -12.16 -4.34
CA ALA A 261 -21.90 -11.88 -5.38
C ALA A 261 -23.24 -11.33 -4.84
N ASP A 262 -23.60 -11.68 -3.61
CA ASP A 262 -24.80 -11.20 -2.92
C ASP A 262 -24.60 -9.87 -2.18
N GLY A 263 -23.39 -9.32 -2.17
CA GLY A 263 -23.04 -8.06 -1.49
C GLY A 263 -23.03 -8.13 0.04
N SER A 264 -23.23 -9.31 0.63
CA SER A 264 -23.28 -9.50 2.09
C SER A 264 -21.91 -9.52 2.77
N MET A 265 -20.82 -9.63 2.00
CA MET A 265 -19.47 -9.67 2.52
C MET A 265 -18.51 -8.93 1.62
N SER A 266 -17.52 -8.26 2.23
CA SER A 266 -16.39 -7.71 1.50
C SER A 266 -15.11 -7.71 2.32
N ALA A 267 -13.97 -7.68 1.63
CA ALA A 267 -12.65 -7.62 2.22
C ALA A 267 -11.73 -6.72 1.40
N LEU A 268 -10.73 -6.17 2.07
CA LEU A 268 -9.59 -5.51 1.43
C LEU A 268 -8.37 -6.44 1.53
N LEU A 269 -7.87 -6.88 0.39
CA LEU A 269 -6.63 -7.65 0.30
C LEU A 269 -5.50 -6.79 -0.26
N GLY A 270 -4.24 -7.15 0.03
CA GLY A 270 -3.09 -6.54 -0.63
C GLY A 270 -2.36 -5.49 0.18
N ALA A 271 -1.59 -4.66 -0.54
CA ALA A 271 -0.85 -3.58 0.08
C ALA A 271 -1.83 -2.67 0.82
N SER A 272 -1.48 -2.31 2.06
CA SER A 272 -2.27 -1.35 2.84
C SER A 272 -2.54 -0.12 1.97
N PRO A 273 -3.80 0.26 1.75
CA PRO A 273 -4.07 1.49 1.04
C PRO A 273 -3.43 2.62 1.82
N GLY A 274 -2.48 3.33 1.19
CA GLY A 274 -1.93 4.55 1.76
C GLY A 274 -3.03 5.60 1.89
N ALA A 275 -2.80 6.68 2.63
CA ALA A 275 -3.80 7.77 2.73
C ALA A 275 -4.28 8.30 1.38
N SER A 276 -3.43 8.24 0.36
CA SER A 276 -3.76 8.71 -0.99
C SER A 276 -4.83 7.86 -1.68
N THR A 277 -5.04 6.61 -1.27
CA THR A 277 -5.96 5.67 -1.94
C THR A 277 -7.07 5.14 -1.05
N ALA A 278 -6.93 5.18 0.28
CA ALA A 278 -7.95 4.64 1.19
C ALA A 278 -9.35 5.25 0.99
N PRO A 279 -9.52 6.60 0.88
CA PRO A 279 -10.85 7.17 0.65
C PRO A 279 -11.49 6.73 -0.68
N SER A 280 -10.73 6.70 -1.78
CA SER A 280 -11.26 6.30 -3.08
C SER A 280 -11.63 4.82 -3.13
N ILE A 281 -10.84 3.96 -2.50
CA ILE A 281 -11.12 2.52 -2.35
C ILE A 281 -12.40 2.30 -1.54
N MET A 282 -12.56 2.99 -0.40
CA MET A 282 -13.77 2.86 0.41
C MET A 282 -15.01 3.38 -0.30
N LEU A 283 -14.91 4.48 -1.05
CA LEU A 283 -16.02 4.97 -1.89
C LEU A 283 -16.38 3.98 -3.00
N ASN A 284 -15.38 3.36 -3.65
CA ASN A 284 -15.62 2.33 -4.65
C ASN A 284 -16.31 1.10 -4.04
N LEU A 285 -15.84 0.66 -2.87
CA LEU A 285 -16.44 -0.45 -2.13
C LEU A 285 -17.91 -0.16 -1.80
N LEU A 286 -18.23 1.02 -1.26
CA LEU A 286 -19.62 1.40 -0.99
C LEU A 286 -20.50 1.31 -2.24
N GLY A 287 -19.99 1.74 -3.40
CA GLY A 287 -20.70 1.62 -4.66
C GLY A 287 -20.94 0.18 -5.12
N ARG A 288 -20.04 -0.76 -4.76
CA ARG A 288 -20.19 -2.19 -5.07
C ARG A 288 -21.17 -2.90 -4.14
N VAL A 289 -21.07 -2.68 -2.82
CA VAL A 289 -21.84 -3.44 -1.82
C VAL A 289 -23.15 -2.77 -1.38
N PHE A 290 -23.29 -1.46 -1.59
CA PHE A 290 -24.49 -0.70 -1.26
C PHE A 290 -24.96 0.18 -2.45
N PRO A 291 -25.15 -0.39 -3.66
CA PRO A 291 -25.41 0.39 -4.87
C PRO A 291 -26.71 1.20 -4.77
N GLU A 292 -27.77 0.64 -4.17
CA GLU A 292 -29.06 1.31 -4.01
C GLU A 292 -28.96 2.50 -3.04
N GLN A 293 -28.24 2.33 -1.93
CA GLN A 293 -28.02 3.38 -0.96
C GLN A 293 -27.16 4.47 -1.55
N VAL A 294 -26.04 4.14 -2.20
CA VAL A 294 -25.19 5.12 -2.88
C VAL A 294 -25.97 5.88 -3.96
N ALA A 295 -26.90 5.25 -4.67
CA ALA A 295 -27.75 5.94 -5.65
C ALA A 295 -28.84 6.84 -5.03
N SER A 296 -29.12 6.70 -3.72
CA SER A 296 -30.15 7.48 -3.05
C SER A 296 -29.77 8.96 -2.90
N GLU A 297 -30.77 9.85 -2.95
CA GLU A 297 -30.56 11.29 -2.76
C GLU A 297 -29.91 11.61 -1.41
N GLU A 298 -30.27 10.86 -0.37
CA GLU A 298 -29.74 11.03 0.99
C GLU A 298 -28.23 10.79 1.06
N TRP A 299 -27.76 9.67 0.50
CA TRP A 299 -26.33 9.36 0.49
C TRP A 299 -25.57 10.23 -0.50
N GLN A 300 -26.13 10.54 -1.67
CA GLN A 300 -25.50 11.46 -2.61
C GLN A 300 -25.26 12.83 -1.96
N SER A 301 -26.25 13.36 -1.22
CA SER A 301 -26.10 14.62 -0.48
C SER A 301 -25.03 14.51 0.61
N THR A 302 -25.03 13.41 1.37
CA THR A 302 -24.06 13.18 2.46
C THR A 302 -22.63 13.01 1.94
N LEU A 303 -22.44 12.18 0.91
CA LEU A 303 -21.14 11.93 0.29
C LEU A 303 -20.56 13.21 -0.31
N THR A 304 -21.38 14.03 -0.97
CA THR A 304 -20.94 15.32 -1.52
C THR A 304 -20.61 16.32 -0.41
N ALA A 305 -21.31 16.28 0.72
CA ALA A 305 -21.00 17.14 1.86
C ALA A 305 -19.65 16.77 2.52
N ILE A 306 -19.33 15.47 2.60
CA ILE A 306 -18.07 14.97 3.16
C ILE A 306 -16.92 15.14 2.16
N VAL A 307 -17.18 14.86 0.88
CA VAL A 307 -16.21 14.91 -0.22
C VAL A 307 -16.78 15.82 -1.32
N PRO A 308 -16.50 17.13 -1.31
CA PRO A 308 -17.06 18.09 -2.28
C PRO A 308 -16.77 17.75 -3.74
N SER A 309 -15.68 17.03 -4.03
CA SER A 309 -15.30 16.57 -5.37
C SER A 309 -15.84 15.18 -5.73
N TYR A 310 -16.76 14.62 -4.95
CA TYR A 310 -17.30 13.29 -5.20
C TYR A 310 -17.89 13.17 -6.61
N GLY A 311 -17.52 12.12 -7.33
CA GLY A 311 -17.94 11.88 -8.72
C GLY A 311 -17.23 12.75 -9.77
N GLN A 312 -16.27 13.59 -9.40
CA GLN A 312 -15.55 14.47 -10.33
C GLN A 312 -14.07 14.10 -10.43
N LYS A 313 -13.52 14.16 -11.65
CA LYS A 313 -12.10 13.97 -11.91
C LYS A 313 -11.34 15.28 -11.69
N LEU A 314 -10.56 15.36 -10.63
CA LEU A 314 -9.77 16.56 -10.31
C LEU A 314 -8.71 16.90 -11.36
N ALA A 315 -8.16 15.89 -12.04
CA ALA A 315 -7.18 16.09 -13.12
C ALA A 315 -7.77 16.87 -14.32
N GLU A 316 -9.07 16.73 -14.57
CA GLU A 316 -9.79 17.41 -15.66
C GLU A 316 -10.41 18.74 -15.21
N ASN A 317 -10.28 19.11 -13.92
CA ASN A 317 -10.88 20.31 -13.36
C ASN A 317 -9.88 21.06 -12.43
N PRO A 318 -8.96 21.86 -13.01
CA PRO A 318 -7.93 22.58 -12.26
C PRO A 318 -8.49 23.57 -11.22
N GLU A 319 -9.64 24.20 -11.51
CA GLU A 319 -10.31 25.11 -10.59
C GLU A 319 -10.81 24.36 -9.35
N LEU A 320 -11.52 23.25 -9.55
CA LEU A 320 -11.98 22.41 -8.44
C LEU A 320 -10.81 21.84 -7.64
N LEU A 321 -9.74 21.40 -8.30
CA LEU A 321 -8.53 20.92 -7.61
C LEU A 321 -7.96 21.99 -6.69
N ARG A 322 -7.89 23.24 -7.15
CA ARG A 322 -7.44 24.38 -6.35
C ARG A 322 -8.37 24.65 -5.17
N ASP A 323 -9.68 24.62 -5.38
CA ASP A 323 -10.67 24.86 -4.33
C ASP A 323 -10.63 23.75 -3.25
N VAL A 324 -10.50 22.48 -3.65
CA VAL A 324 -10.37 21.35 -2.73
C VAL A 324 -9.08 21.42 -1.91
N ARG A 325 -7.96 21.81 -2.54
CA ARG A 325 -6.69 22.07 -1.82
C ARG A 325 -6.86 23.20 -0.79
N ALA A 326 -7.49 24.31 -1.19
CA ALA A 326 -7.80 25.43 -0.31
C ALA A 326 -8.68 25.06 0.89
N TYR A 327 -9.75 24.33 0.63
CA TYR A 327 -10.62 23.80 1.66
C TYR A 327 -9.86 22.88 2.63
N THR A 328 -9.02 21.99 2.11
CA THR A 328 -8.25 21.03 2.91
C THR A 328 -7.22 21.72 3.79
N ALA A 329 -6.43 22.64 3.22
CA ALA A 329 -5.42 23.41 3.96
C ALA A 329 -6.05 24.25 5.07
N GLN A 330 -7.17 24.93 4.78
CA GLN A 330 -7.91 25.70 5.80
C GLN A 330 -8.46 24.80 6.91
N THR A 331 -9.05 23.66 6.56
CA THR A 331 -9.63 22.71 7.52
C THR A 331 -8.56 22.13 8.44
N LEU A 332 -7.39 21.81 7.89
CA LEU A 332 -6.24 21.27 8.62
C LEU A 332 -5.35 22.35 9.26
N GLN A 333 -5.70 23.64 9.10
CA GLN A 333 -4.95 24.79 9.63
C GLN A 333 -3.49 24.81 9.16
N LEU A 334 -3.26 24.52 7.88
CA LEU A 334 -1.93 24.52 7.27
C LEU A 334 -1.58 25.91 6.71
N ASP A 335 -0.38 26.39 7.01
CA ASP A 335 0.16 27.69 6.60
C ASP A 335 0.64 27.66 5.12
N GLU A 336 -0.25 27.58 4.11
CA GLU A 336 0.19 27.34 2.73
C GLU A 336 0.49 28.62 1.90
N PRO A 337 1.46 28.62 0.94
CA PRO A 337 1.38 29.42 -0.27
C PRO A 337 0.78 28.57 -1.40
N MET A 338 -0.54 28.55 -1.45
CA MET A 338 -1.39 27.61 -2.20
C MET A 338 -1.65 27.97 -3.67
N ASN A 339 -0.80 28.80 -4.30
CA ASN A 339 -1.03 29.23 -5.67
C ASN A 339 0.22 28.96 -6.52
N LEU A 340 0.22 27.87 -7.29
CA LEU A 340 0.77 28.00 -8.64
C LEU A 340 -0.03 29.13 -9.28
N GLN A 341 0.64 30.21 -9.70
CA GLN A 341 -0.05 31.21 -10.51
C GLN A 341 -0.59 30.49 -11.75
N ALA A 342 -1.79 30.86 -12.20
CA ALA A 342 -2.46 30.28 -13.36
C ALA A 342 -1.68 30.42 -14.70
N GLY A 343 -0.42 30.88 -14.66
CA GLY A 343 0.49 30.98 -15.80
C GLY A 343 1.52 29.85 -15.91
N ASP A 344 1.64 28.96 -14.92
CA ASP A 344 2.60 27.84 -14.94
C ASP A 344 1.90 26.47 -15.11
N ALA A 345 0.72 26.45 -15.73
CA ALA A 345 0.14 25.19 -16.18
C ALA A 345 1.06 24.61 -17.25
N VAL A 346 1.86 23.61 -16.87
CA VAL A 346 2.52 22.71 -17.80
C VAL A 346 1.43 22.13 -18.70
N GLU A 347 1.59 22.23 -20.03
CA GLU A 347 0.56 21.74 -20.95
C GLU A 347 0.43 20.23 -20.74
N ALA A 348 -0.80 19.70 -20.81
CA ALA A 348 -1.05 18.27 -20.59
C ALA A 348 -0.22 17.37 -21.53
N SER A 349 0.20 17.90 -22.68
CA SER A 349 1.15 17.27 -23.61
C SER A 349 2.51 17.01 -23.00
N ASP A 350 3.04 17.92 -22.16
CA ASP A 350 4.38 17.77 -21.60
C ASP A 350 4.38 16.76 -20.43
N VAL A 351 3.20 16.49 -19.86
CA VAL A 351 3.00 15.47 -18.81
C VAL A 351 2.81 14.09 -19.42
N GLU A 352 2.10 13.97 -20.55
CA GLU A 352 2.01 12.73 -21.33
C GLU A 352 3.38 12.35 -21.92
N GLU A 353 4.14 13.32 -22.46
CA GLU A 353 5.47 13.07 -23.04
C GLU A 353 6.48 12.64 -21.96
N ALA A 354 6.44 13.24 -20.77
CA ALA A 354 7.28 12.82 -19.64
C ALA A 354 6.85 11.48 -19.00
N ALA A 355 5.57 11.10 -19.10
CA ALA A 355 5.07 9.81 -18.64
C ALA A 355 5.43 8.69 -19.63
N ASP A 356 5.30 8.94 -20.94
CA ASP A 356 5.71 8.01 -22.00
C ASP A 356 7.24 7.77 -21.99
N GLU A 357 8.04 8.82 -21.74
CA GLU A 357 9.50 8.67 -21.57
C GLU A 357 9.85 7.85 -20.32
N ALA A 358 9.11 8.02 -19.22
CA ALA A 358 9.33 7.26 -17.99
C ALA A 358 8.86 5.79 -18.08
N GLU A 359 7.81 5.51 -18.87
CA GLU A 359 7.37 4.14 -19.15
C GLU A 359 8.34 3.43 -20.12
N GLN A 360 8.89 4.12 -21.12
CA GLN A 360 9.91 3.56 -22.03
C GLN A 360 11.25 3.25 -21.33
N GLU A 361 11.63 4.01 -20.29
CA GLU A 361 12.82 3.70 -19.47
C GLU A 361 12.58 2.58 -18.44
N ALA A 362 11.32 2.19 -18.19
CA ALA A 362 10.94 1.19 -17.20
C ALA A 362 10.65 -0.21 -17.77
N GLU A 363 10.61 -0.37 -19.10
CA GLU A 363 10.55 -1.70 -19.71
C GLU A 363 11.91 -2.43 -19.55
N PRO A 364 11.92 -3.71 -19.13
CA PRO A 364 13.14 -4.49 -19.11
C PRO A 364 13.65 -4.63 -20.55
N ALA A 365 14.90 -4.24 -20.78
CA ALA A 365 15.58 -4.45 -22.05
C ALA A 365 15.79 -5.95 -22.30
N ASP A 366 14.78 -6.63 -22.84
CA ASP A 366 14.93 -7.97 -23.39
C ASP A 366 13.93 -8.22 -24.56
N GLU A 367 14.03 -7.39 -25.59
CA GLU A 367 13.54 -7.72 -26.94
C GLU A 367 14.56 -7.29 -27.99
N ALA A 368 15.73 -7.93 -27.99
CA ALA A 368 16.68 -7.76 -29.09
C ALA A 368 17.50 -9.03 -29.35
N GLU A 369 16.85 -10.18 -29.52
CA GLU A 369 17.47 -11.35 -30.17
C GLU A 369 16.43 -12.37 -30.65
N ALA A 370 15.53 -11.96 -31.57
CA ALA A 370 14.68 -12.88 -32.33
C ALA A 370 14.27 -12.32 -33.70
N GLN A 371 15.22 -11.81 -34.47
CA GLN A 371 15.03 -11.53 -35.90
C GLN A 371 16.28 -11.89 -36.68
N ASP A 372 16.61 -13.18 -36.77
CA ASP A 372 17.52 -13.67 -37.81
C ASP A 372 17.26 -15.15 -38.11
N SER A 373 16.10 -15.46 -38.69
CA SER A 373 15.87 -16.77 -39.33
C SER A 373 14.66 -16.80 -40.27
N GLU A 374 14.52 -15.85 -41.21
CA GLU A 374 13.59 -16.00 -42.34
C GLU A 374 14.12 -15.30 -43.60
N GLN A 375 15.30 -15.71 -44.08
CA GLN A 375 15.68 -15.54 -45.47
C GLN A 375 16.61 -16.69 -45.89
N GLU A 376 16.03 -17.79 -46.36
CA GLU A 376 16.57 -18.64 -47.44
C GLU A 376 15.64 -19.84 -47.60
N GLU A 377 14.81 -19.81 -48.64
CA GLU A 377 14.52 -20.94 -49.54
C GLU A 377 13.23 -20.68 -50.33
N GLU A 378 13.38 -20.12 -51.52
CA GLU A 378 12.48 -20.44 -52.63
C GLU A 378 13.34 -20.61 -53.89
N VAL A 379 12.85 -21.43 -54.83
CA VAL A 379 13.41 -21.77 -56.17
C VAL A 379 14.35 -22.99 -56.12
N THR A 380 14.04 -24.21 -56.62
CA THR A 380 13.25 -24.61 -57.81
C THR A 380 13.06 -26.15 -57.89
N GLN A 381 11.93 -26.55 -58.49
CA GLN A 381 11.71 -27.70 -59.42
C GLN A 381 11.86 -29.15 -58.91
N ALA A 382 10.74 -29.89 -58.82
CA ALA A 382 10.14 -30.70 -59.90
C ALA A 382 9.06 -31.64 -59.35
#